data_AF-A0A7G9TD85-F1
#
_entry.id   AF-A0A7G9TD85-F1
#
_cell.length_a   1.000
_cell.length_b   1.000
_cell.length_c   1.000
_cell.angle_alpha   90.00
_cell.angle_beta   90.00
_cell.angle_gamma   90.00
#
_symmetry.space_group_name_H-M   'P 1'
#
loop_
_entity.id
_entity.type
_entity.pdbx_description
1 polymer ?
#
loop_
_entity_poly.entity_id
_entity_poly.type
_entity_poly.pdbx_seq_one_letter_code
_entity_poly.pdbx_strand_id
1 'polypeptide(L)'
;MKNDDASSIFEKGLYIGYMNYLATGEGVTSCICVAGSSERAGKILREKLDPYYHRGIITSLIASGADEEARRMVALIPSKISTILAEIPVGAGEYYSEFHYNLS
;
A
#
# COMPACT_ATOMS: atom_id res chain seq x y z
N MET A 1 -12.26 -7.53 -22.11
CA MET A 1 -11.20 -6.60 -21.70
C MET A 1 -10.33 -7.32 -20.69
N LYS A 2 -9.08 -7.60 -21.03
CA LYS A 2 -8.13 -8.18 -20.07
C LYS A 2 -7.73 -7.09 -19.08
N ASN A 3 -7.78 -7.41 -17.78
CA ASN A 3 -7.26 -6.60 -16.69
C ASN A 3 -5.72 -6.64 -16.73
N ASP A 4 -5.11 -6.01 -17.74
CA ASP A 4 -3.65 -5.96 -17.89
C ASP A 4 -3.03 -4.80 -17.06
N ASP A 5 -3.85 -3.92 -16.47
CA ASP A 5 -3.37 -2.68 -15.83
C ASP A 5 -2.69 -2.90 -14.47
N ALA A 6 -3.15 -3.88 -13.67
CA ALA A 6 -2.58 -4.16 -12.35
C ALA A 6 -1.18 -4.80 -12.43
N SER A 7 -0.87 -5.50 -13.53
CA SER A 7 0.42 -6.16 -13.74
C SER A 7 1.58 -5.18 -13.88
N SER A 8 1.31 -3.93 -14.30
CA SER A 8 2.34 -2.94 -14.62
C SER A 8 3.14 -2.43 -13.41
N ILE A 9 2.54 -2.42 -12.22
CA ILE A 9 3.23 -1.88 -11.03
C ILE A 9 4.23 -2.86 -10.42
N PHE A 10 4.05 -4.17 -10.66
CA PHE A 10 4.85 -5.25 -10.06
C PHE A 10 6.29 -5.35 -10.58
N GLU A 11 6.61 -4.59 -11.63
CA GLU A 11 7.94 -4.59 -12.25
C GLU A 11 8.60 -3.21 -12.18
N LYS A 12 7.94 -2.22 -11.57
CA LYS A 12 8.39 -0.83 -11.55
C LYS A 12 9.46 -0.55 -10.48
N GLY A 13 9.67 -1.46 -9.54
CA GLY A 13 10.56 -1.26 -8.39
C GLY A 13 9.95 -0.36 -7.31
N LEU A 14 8.62 -0.33 -7.21
CA LEU A 14 7.89 0.38 -6.16
C LEU A 14 7.78 -0.47 -4.89
N TYR A 15 7.65 0.22 -3.76
CA TYR A 15 7.44 -0.40 -2.46
C TYR A 15 6.06 -0.05 -1.93
N ILE A 16 5.41 -1.04 -1.32
CA ILE A 16 4.19 -0.85 -0.54
C ILE A 16 4.57 -0.82 0.95
N GLY A 17 4.06 0.18 1.65
CA GLY A 17 3.96 0.18 3.11
C GLY A 17 2.51 -0.04 3.48
N TYR A 18 2.25 -0.80 4.54
CA TYR A 18 0.89 -0.94 5.06
C TYR A 18 0.86 -1.15 6.57
N MET A 19 -0.28 -0.82 7.17
CA MET A 19 -0.62 -1.08 8.58
C MET A 19 -2.09 -1.48 8.63
N ASN A 20 -2.35 -2.67 9.18
CA ASN A 20 -3.70 -3.18 9.41
C ASN A 20 -3.99 -3.19 10.91
N TYR A 21 -5.05 -2.52 11.31
CA TYR A 21 -5.56 -2.51 12.67
C TYR A 21 -6.93 -3.19 12.71
N LEU A 22 -6.99 -4.31 13.44
CA LEU A 22 -8.21 -5.09 13.63
C LEU A 22 -8.73 -4.81 15.04
N ALA A 23 -9.83 -4.06 15.15
CA ALA A 23 -10.50 -3.80 16.42
C ALA A 23 -11.75 -4.68 16.53
N THR A 24 -11.70 -5.66 17.44
CA THR A 24 -12.81 -6.60 17.67
C THR A 24 -14.10 -5.84 17.99
N GLY A 25 -15.08 -5.91 17.10
CA GLY A 25 -16.40 -5.29 17.27
C GLY A 25 -16.52 -3.84 16.80
N GLU A 26 -15.43 -3.18 16.41
CA GLU A 26 -15.47 -1.80 15.88
C GLU A 26 -15.28 -1.79 14.37
N GLY A 27 -14.33 -2.57 13.86
CA GLY A 27 -14.03 -2.59 12.44
C GLY A 27 -12.56 -2.86 12.17
N VAL A 28 -12.19 -2.61 10.94
CA VAL A 28 -10.81 -2.76 10.48
C VAL A 28 -10.39 -1.51 9.76
N THR A 29 -9.21 -1.02 10.13
CA THR A 29 -8.55 0.08 9.45
C THR A 29 -7.32 -0.43 8.73
N SER A 30 -7.26 -0.20 7.42
CA SER A 30 -6.12 -0.50 6.57
C SER A 30 -5.53 0.79 6.04
N CYS A 31 -4.28 1.07 6.40
CA CYS A 31 -3.52 2.20 5.90
C CYS A 31 -2.50 1.68 4.90
N ILE A 32 -2.47 2.24 3.69
CA ILE A 32 -1.63 1.79 2.58
C ILE A 32 -0.85 2.97 2.05
N CYS A 33 0.41 2.75 1.76
CA CYS A 33 1.30 3.71 1.12
C CYS A 33 2.06 3.03 -0.03
N VAL A 34 2.25 3.72 -1.15
CA VAL A 34 3.20 3.30 -2.19
C VAL A 34 4.21 4.40 -2.43
N ALA A 35 5.49 4.03 -2.49
CA ALA A 35 6.60 4.95 -2.72
C ALA A 35 7.75 4.28 -3.49
N GLY A 36 8.72 5.09 -3.91
CA GLY A 36 9.90 4.61 -4.63
C GLY A 36 10.93 3.86 -3.77
N SER A 37 10.76 3.80 -2.44
CA SER A 37 11.63 3.01 -1.56
C SER A 37 10.88 2.53 -0.30
N SER A 38 11.43 1.48 0.32
CA SER A 38 10.94 0.93 1.58
C SER A 38 10.93 1.98 2.69
N GLU A 39 12.04 2.70 2.85
CA GLU A 39 12.20 3.74 3.85
C GLU A 39 11.19 4.87 3.66
N ARG A 40 10.92 5.25 2.41
CA ARG A 40 9.99 6.33 2.12
C ARG A 40 8.55 5.92 2.41
N ALA A 41 8.14 4.72 1.99
CA ALA A 41 6.81 4.19 2.30
C ALA A 41 6.59 4.11 3.82
N GLY A 42 7.57 3.58 4.56
CA GLY A 42 7.51 3.51 6.03
C GLY A 42 7.51 4.89 6.69
N LYS A 43 8.29 5.84 6.18
CA LYS A 43 8.32 7.23 6.68
C LYS A 43 6.96 7.91 6.54
N ILE A 44 6.33 7.81 5.37
CA ILE A 44 5.00 8.42 5.13
C ILE A 44 3.97 7.84 6.11
N LEU A 45 3.98 6.52 6.32
CA LEU A 45 3.08 5.92 7.31
C LEU A 45 3.35 6.40 8.73
N ARG A 46 4.61 6.55 9.14
CA ARG A 46 4.94 7.10 10.48
C ARG A 46 4.54 8.56 10.64
N GLU A 47 4.56 9.34 9.56
CA GLU A 47 4.12 10.74 9.55
C GLU A 47 2.58 10.86 9.62
N LYS A 48 1.86 9.86 9.09
CA LYS A 48 0.38 9.86 9.03
C LYS A 48 -0.28 9.18 10.22
N LEU A 49 0.36 8.17 10.80
CA LEU A 49 -0.22 7.34 11.84
C LEU A 49 0.29 7.74 13.22
N ASP A 50 -0.55 7.54 14.23
CA ASP A 50 -0.14 7.68 15.64
C ASP A 50 1.06 6.76 15.96
N PRO A 51 2.04 7.21 16.79
CA PRO A 51 3.17 6.41 17.22
C PRO A 51 2.83 5.01 17.73
N TYR A 52 1.66 4.84 18.34
CA TYR A 52 1.16 3.53 18.78
C TYR A 52 1.13 2.47 17.66
N TYR A 53 0.81 2.89 16.43
CA TYR A 53 0.70 1.99 15.27
C TYR A 53 2.04 1.76 14.55
N HIS A 54 3.09 2.51 14.87
CA HIS A 54 4.36 2.47 14.11
C HIS A 54 5.03 1.09 14.13
N ARG A 55 4.84 0.33 15.22
CA ARG A 55 5.35 -1.04 15.36
C ARG A 55 4.67 -2.06 14.43
N GLY A 56 3.48 -1.73 13.93
CA GLY A 56 2.70 -2.57 13.01
C GLY A 56 2.90 -2.22 11.54
N ILE A 57 3.76 -1.24 11.24
CA ILE A 57 4.06 -0.86 9.85
C ILE A 57 4.93 -1.94 9.22
N ILE A 58 4.45 -2.48 8.10
CA ILE A 58 5.17 -3.42 7.25
C ILE A 58 5.47 -2.73 5.93
N THR A 59 6.66 -2.99 5.37
CA THR A 59 7.06 -2.49 4.06
C THR A 59 7.58 -3.66 3.22
N SER A 60 7.16 -3.73 1.96
CA SER A 60 7.52 -4.81 1.05
C SER A 60 7.70 -4.29 -0.38
N LEU A 61 8.53 -4.97 -1.17
CA LEU A 61 8.67 -4.69 -2.59
C LEU A 61 7.40 -5.17 -3.32
N ILE A 62 6.86 -4.33 -4.21
CA ILE A 62 5.75 -4.74 -5.08
C ILE A 62 6.33 -5.58 -6.21
N ALA A 63 6.32 -6.90 -6.03
CA ALA A 63 6.83 -7.88 -7.00
C ALA A 63 5.88 -9.07 -7.12
N SER A 64 5.94 -9.81 -8.23
CA SER A 64 5.11 -11.01 -8.46
C SER A 64 5.28 -12.08 -7.35
N GLY A 65 6.48 -12.17 -6.79
CA GLY A 65 6.84 -13.03 -5.67
C GLY A 65 6.54 -12.46 -4.29
N ALA A 66 5.85 -11.31 -4.18
CA ALA A 66 5.48 -10.74 -2.89
C ALA A 66 4.58 -11.70 -2.09
N ASP A 67 4.64 -11.56 -0.76
CA ASP A 67 3.80 -12.32 0.14
C ASP A 67 2.29 -12.06 -0.11
N GLU A 68 1.45 -12.96 0.38
CA GLU A 68 0.01 -12.90 0.12
C GLU A 68 -0.62 -11.61 0.65
N GLU A 69 -0.17 -11.11 1.81
CA GLU A 69 -0.73 -9.92 2.42
C GLU A 69 -0.36 -8.67 1.62
N ALA A 70 0.90 -8.54 1.22
CA ALA A 70 1.34 -7.46 0.33
C ALA A 70 0.55 -7.45 -0.99
N ARG A 71 0.27 -8.63 -1.58
CA ARG A 71 -0.58 -8.73 -2.78
C ARG A 71 -2.02 -8.29 -2.52
N ARG A 72 -2.59 -8.65 -1.37
CA ARG A 72 -3.93 -8.19 -0.97
C ARG A 72 -3.97 -6.67 -0.80
N MET A 73 -2.96 -6.09 -0.15
CA MET A 73 -2.86 -4.65 0.04
C MET A 73 -2.70 -3.90 -1.28
N VAL A 74 -1.88 -4.42 -2.20
CA VAL A 74 -1.78 -3.88 -3.55
C VAL A 74 -3.13 -3.91 -4.29
N ALA A 75 -3.92 -4.97 -4.12
CA ALA A 75 -5.23 -5.08 -4.75
C ALA A 75 -6.27 -4.06 -4.25
N LEU A 76 -6.04 -3.43 -3.09
CA LEU A 76 -6.87 -2.33 -2.57
C LEU A 76 -6.55 -0.99 -3.22
N ILE A 77 -5.44 -0.87 -3.94
CA ILE A 77 -5.08 0.37 -4.66
C ILE A 77 -5.97 0.50 -5.89
N PRO A 78 -6.65 1.64 -6.09
CA PRO A 78 -7.48 1.86 -7.28
C PRO A 78 -6.65 1.70 -8.55
N SER A 79 -7.20 0.98 -9.54
CA SER A 79 -6.49 0.67 -10.79
C SER A 79 -5.92 1.91 -11.48
N LYS A 80 -6.66 3.02 -11.51
CA LYS A 80 -6.20 4.30 -12.08
C LYS A 80 -4.93 4.84 -11.39
N ILE A 81 -4.82 4.67 -10.08
CA ILE A 81 -3.65 5.09 -9.32
C ILE A 81 -2.48 4.17 -9.65
N SER A 82 -2.71 2.86 -9.71
CA SER A 82 -1.70 1.88 -10.11
C SER A 82 -1.14 2.21 -11.50
N THR A 83 -1.98 2.54 -12.48
CA THR A 83 -1.55 2.97 -13.81
C THR A 83 -0.67 4.23 -13.74
N ILE A 84 -1.10 5.27 -13.04
CA ILE A 84 -0.32 6.52 -12.90
C ILE A 84 1.04 6.24 -12.28
N LEU A 85 1.11 5.43 -11.21
CA LEU A 85 2.36 5.09 -10.53
C LEU A 85 3.29 4.24 -11.42
N ALA A 86 2.76 3.42 -12.32
CA ALA A 86 3.55 2.67 -13.29
C ALA A 86 4.16 3.57 -14.38
N GLU A 87 3.47 4.64 -14.76
CA GLU A 87 3.90 5.54 -15.84
C GLU A 87 4.97 6.55 -15.39
N ILE A 88 4.85 7.08 -14.18
CA ILE A 88 5.79 8.11 -13.68
C ILE A 88 7.15 7.51 -13.29
N PRO A 89 8.23 8.31 -13.24
CA PRO A 89 9.52 7.86 -12.72
C PRO A 89 9.42 7.39 -11.25
N VAL A 90 10.20 6.38 -10.88
CA VAL A 90 10.26 5.89 -9.49
C VAL A 90 10.68 7.02 -8.57
N GLY A 91 9.91 7.25 -7.51
CA GLY A 91 10.12 8.34 -6.54
C GLY A 91 9.56 9.70 -6.96
N ALA A 92 8.99 9.84 -8.17
CA ALA A 92 8.34 11.09 -8.60
C ALA A 92 6.93 11.27 -8.02
N GLY A 93 6.31 10.19 -7.54
CA GLY A 93 4.99 10.22 -6.94
C GLY A 93 4.84 9.19 -5.83
N GLU A 94 3.89 9.50 -4.95
CA GLU A 94 3.57 8.71 -3.77
C GLU A 94 2.05 8.59 -3.69
N TYR A 95 1.58 7.47 -3.18
CA TYR A 95 0.17 7.25 -2.89
C TYR A 95 0.00 6.89 -1.43
N TYR A 96 -1.01 7.46 -0.80
CA TYR A 96 -1.44 7.09 0.53
C TYR A 96 -2.96 7.02 0.57
N SER A 97 -3.49 5.99 1.21
CA SER A 97 -4.91 5.86 1.50
C SER A 97 -5.15 5.18 2.83
N GLU A 98 -6.27 5.54 3.44
CA GLU A 98 -6.82 4.91 4.62
C GLU A 98 -8.20 4.37 4.28
N PHE A 99 -8.44 3.11 4.62
CA PHE A 99 -9.72 2.45 4.49
C PHE A 99 -10.18 2.05 5.87
N HIS A 100 -11.42 2.37 6.20
CA HIS A 100 -12.07 1.88 7.40
C HIS A 100 -13.34 1.15 6.99
N TYR A 101 -13.49 -0.09 7.45
CA TYR A 101 -14.74 -0.83 7.29
C TYR A 101 -15.29 -1.27 8.64
N ASN A 102 -16.56 -0.95 8.86
CA ASN A 102 -17.29 -1.37 10.05
C ASN A 102 -17.67 -2.85 9.91
N LEU A 103 -17.64 -3.57 11.04
CA LEU A 103 -18.10 -4.96 11.13
C LEU A 103 -19.55 -5.07 11.61
N SER A 104 -20.25 -3.94 11.71
CA SER A 104 -21.66 -3.81 12.15
C SER A 104 -22.58 -3.39 11.02
#